data_AF-A0A7C1TR23-F1
#
_entry.id   AF-A0A7C1TR23-F1
#
_cell.length_a   1.000
_cell.length_b   1.000
_cell.length_c   1.000
_cell.angle_alpha   90.00
_cell.angle_beta   90.00
_cell.angle_gamma   90.00
#
_symmetry.space_group_name_H-M   'P 1'
#
loop_
_entity.id
_entity.type
_entity.pdbx_description
1 polymer ?
#
loop_
_entity_poly.entity_id
_entity_poly.type
_entity_poly.pdbx_seq_one_letter_code
_entity_poly.pdbx_strand_id
1 'polypeptide(L)'
;MQKLGLYLDEDEDNPVLLWLFRHGWEDPGWGRSPAGQVATALIIHELAGRITDDEMSRELKAVAGKIMESNAGKVASAARQ
;
A
#
# COMPACT_ATOMS: atom_id res chain seq x y z
N MET A 1 -21.11 17.07 0.04
CA MET A 1 -20.32 15.88 -0.34
C MET A 1 -20.55 15.56 -1.81
N GLN A 2 -19.84 16.24 -2.72
CA GLN A 2 -19.93 16.02 -4.17
C GLN A 2 -18.52 16.20 -4.74
N LYS A 3 -17.68 15.17 -4.64
CA LYS A 3 -16.39 15.11 -5.37
C LYS A 3 -15.73 13.73 -5.42
N LEU A 4 -16.45 12.66 -5.07
CA LEU A 4 -15.91 11.29 -5.09
C LEU A 4 -16.40 10.45 -6.27
N GLY A 5 -17.46 10.87 -6.98
CA GLY A 5 -18.04 10.12 -8.09
C GLY A 5 -17.33 10.28 -9.44
N LEU A 6 -16.06 10.72 -9.47
CA LEU A 6 -15.31 10.93 -10.71
C LEU A 6 -14.00 10.14 -10.80
N TYR A 7 -13.63 9.41 -9.75
CA TYR A 7 -12.39 8.63 -9.68
C TYR A 7 -12.62 7.12 -9.55
N LEU A 8 -13.88 6.67 -9.46
CA LEU A 8 -14.20 5.25 -9.22
C LEU A 8 -14.66 4.52 -10.49
N ASP A 9 -15.22 5.22 -11.48
CA ASP A 9 -15.88 4.56 -12.63
C ASP A 9 -14.92 3.82 -13.58
N GLU A 10 -13.60 4.05 -13.52
CA GLU A 10 -12.61 3.32 -14.34
C GLU A 10 -11.68 2.39 -13.52
N ASP A 11 -11.74 2.43 -12.19
CA ASP A 11 -10.79 1.77 -11.28
C ASP A 11 -11.45 0.81 -10.26
N GLU A 12 -12.76 0.55 -10.40
CA GLU A 12 -13.52 -0.38 -9.54
C GLU A 12 -12.95 -1.82 -9.51
N ASP A 13 -12.18 -2.21 -10.52
CA ASP A 13 -11.53 -3.52 -10.59
C ASP A 13 -10.06 -3.51 -10.14
N ASN A 14 -9.52 -2.37 -9.67
CA ASN A 14 -8.16 -2.31 -9.17
C ASN A 14 -8.14 -2.68 -7.67
N PRO A 15 -7.84 -3.95 -7.31
CA PRO A 15 -7.95 -4.41 -5.93
C PRO A 15 -7.04 -3.63 -4.99
N VAL A 16 -5.98 -3.02 -5.51
CA VAL A 16 -5.06 -2.18 -4.75
C VAL A 16 -5.71 -0.85 -4.35
N LEU A 17 -6.35 -0.15 -5.28
CA LEU A 17 -7.02 1.13 -4.98
C LEU A 17 -8.21 0.91 -4.04
N LEU A 18 -8.96 -0.16 -4.25
CA LEU A 18 -10.05 -0.57 -3.35
C LEU A 18 -9.55 -0.91 -1.95
N TRP A 19 -8.40 -1.59 -1.87
CA TRP A 19 -7.75 -1.90 -0.61
C TRP A 19 -7.28 -0.62 0.09
N LEU A 20 -6.64 0.31 -0.63
CA LEU A 20 -6.21 1.61 -0.09
C LEU A 20 -7.38 2.44 0.44
N PHE A 21 -8.45 2.50 -0.34
CA PHE A 21 -9.67 3.21 0.03
C PHE A 21 -10.27 2.65 1.32
N ARG A 22 -10.41 1.32 1.40
CA ARG A 22 -10.90 0.63 2.61
C ARG A 22 -9.99 0.81 3.83
N HIS A 23 -8.72 1.13 3.63
CA HIS A 23 -7.74 1.32 4.70
C HIS A 23 -7.41 2.79 4.95
N GLY A 24 -8.30 3.69 4.53
CA GLY A 24 -8.32 5.07 4.99
C GLY A 24 -7.25 5.95 4.34
N TRP A 25 -6.95 5.75 3.05
CA TRP A 25 -5.98 6.62 2.34
C TRP A 25 -6.31 8.12 2.38
N GLU A 26 -7.57 8.47 2.63
CA GLU A 26 -8.05 9.85 2.82
C GLU A 26 -7.79 10.39 4.25
N ASP A 27 -7.37 9.54 5.18
CA ASP A 27 -7.01 9.91 6.55
C ASP A 27 -5.63 10.60 6.57
N PRO A 28 -5.47 11.79 7.18
CA PRO A 28 -4.17 12.44 7.37
C PRO A 28 -3.13 11.61 8.15
N GLY A 29 -3.60 10.61 8.92
CA GLY A 29 -2.81 9.61 9.63
C GLY A 29 -2.47 8.37 8.79
N TRP A 30 -2.95 8.29 7.55
CA TRP A 30 -2.66 7.18 6.65
C TRP A 30 -1.15 7.03 6.41
N GLY A 31 -0.68 5.79 6.35
CA GLY A 31 0.75 5.48 6.27
C GLY A 31 1.58 5.77 7.53
N ARG A 32 0.97 6.24 8.64
CA ARG A 32 1.67 6.42 9.93
C ARG A 32 1.62 5.18 10.82
N SER A 33 0.60 4.34 10.66
CA SER A 33 0.49 3.08 11.40
C SER A 33 1.38 1.99 10.76
N PRO A 34 1.95 1.06 11.55
CA PRO A 34 2.72 -0.06 11.00
C PRO A 34 1.94 -0.86 9.95
N ALA A 35 0.63 -1.07 10.15
CA ALA A 35 -0.23 -1.75 9.18
C ALA A 35 -0.38 -0.96 7.87
N GLY A 36 -0.58 0.37 7.96
CA GLY A 36 -0.62 1.25 6.78
C GLY A 36 0.71 1.29 6.02
N GLN A 37 1.84 1.18 6.73
CA GLN A 37 3.16 1.13 6.10
C GLN A 37 3.42 -0.19 5.36
N VAL A 38 3.04 -1.33 5.97
CA VAL A 38 3.12 -2.65 5.32
C VAL A 38 2.29 -2.67 4.05
N ALA A 39 1.09 -2.12 4.13
CA ALA A 39 0.19 -2.00 3.02
C ALA A 39 0.71 -1.16 1.85
N THR A 40 1.20 0.05 2.13
CA THR A 40 1.84 0.89 1.12
C THR A 40 3.04 0.19 0.49
N ALA A 41 3.82 -0.54 1.28
CA ALA A 41 4.94 -1.32 0.78
C ALA A 41 4.50 -2.46 -0.16
N LEU A 42 3.43 -3.19 0.16
CA LEU A 42 2.87 -4.21 -0.74
C LEU A 42 2.47 -3.62 -2.09
N ILE A 43 1.92 -2.41 -2.08
CA ILE A 43 1.48 -1.72 -3.29
C ILE A 43 2.66 -1.29 -4.15
N ILE A 44 3.69 -0.72 -3.51
CA ILE A 44 4.94 -0.38 -4.18
C ILE A 44 5.57 -1.64 -4.79
N HIS A 45 5.56 -2.76 -4.05
CA HIS A 45 6.10 -4.02 -4.53
C HIS A 45 5.35 -4.54 -5.78
N GLU A 46 4.01 -4.47 -5.78
CA GLU A 46 3.18 -4.86 -6.91
C GLU A 46 3.41 -3.95 -8.13
N LEU A 47 3.41 -2.63 -7.92
CA LEU A 47 3.67 -1.64 -8.96
C LEU A 47 5.07 -1.81 -9.57
N ALA A 48 6.07 -2.11 -8.74
CA ALA A 48 7.41 -2.40 -9.21
C ALA A 48 7.46 -3.61 -10.14
N GLY A 49 6.53 -4.58 -10.00
CA GLY A 49 6.38 -5.70 -10.94
C GLY A 49 5.94 -5.29 -12.34
N ARG A 50 5.40 -4.08 -12.51
CA ARG A 50 4.92 -3.55 -13.80
C ARG A 50 5.92 -2.60 -14.48
N ILE A 51 7.04 -2.30 -13.83
CA ILE A 51 8.09 -1.43 -14.37
C ILE A 51 8.98 -2.25 -15.32
N THR A 52 9.17 -1.76 -16.53
CA THR A 52 10.00 -2.40 -17.57
C THR A 52 11.50 -2.34 -17.26
N ASP A 53 11.93 -1.34 -16.50
CA ASP A 53 13.31 -1.22 -16.03
C ASP A 53 13.57 -2.22 -14.89
N ASP A 54 14.40 -3.22 -15.18
CA ASP A 54 14.72 -4.33 -14.27
C ASP A 54 15.47 -3.90 -13.02
N GLU A 55 16.31 -2.87 -13.11
CA GLU A 55 17.11 -2.37 -11.99
C GLU A 55 16.19 -1.61 -11.02
N MET A 56 15.41 -0.69 -11.57
CA MET A 56 14.41 0.07 -10.82
C MET A 56 13.35 -0.84 -10.18
N SER A 57 12.87 -1.86 -10.91
CA SER A 57 11.95 -2.86 -10.38
C SER A 57 12.54 -3.58 -9.15
N ARG A 58 13.80 -4.00 -9.23
CA ARG A 58 14.48 -4.70 -8.11
C ARG A 58 14.69 -3.79 -6.92
N GLU A 59 15.13 -2.56 -7.13
CA GLU A 59 15.35 -1.60 -6.05
C GLU A 59 14.05 -1.29 -5.30
N LEU A 60 12.97 -1.03 -6.03
CA LEU A 60 11.66 -0.74 -5.44
C LEU A 60 11.12 -1.93 -4.65
N LYS A 61 11.25 -3.16 -5.17
CA LYS A 61 10.88 -4.38 -4.44
C LYS A 61 11.72 -4.57 -3.19
N ALA A 62 13.02 -4.30 -3.25
CA ALA A 62 13.91 -4.41 -2.10
C ALA A 62 13.58 -3.39 -1.00
N VAL A 63 13.28 -2.15 -1.39
CA VAL A 63 12.85 -1.10 -0.43
C VAL A 63 11.51 -1.46 0.19
N ALA A 64 10.53 -1.89 -0.60
CA ALA A 64 9.25 -2.36 -0.10
C ALA A 64 9.40 -3.54 0.88
N GLY A 65 10.25 -4.52 0.54
CA GLY A 65 10.59 -5.65 1.41
C GLY A 65 11.06 -5.23 2.80
N LYS A 66 12.00 -4.28 2.86
CA LYS A 66 12.52 -3.76 4.14
C LYS A 66 11.45 -3.07 4.99
N ILE A 67 10.54 -2.33 4.36
CA ILE A 67 9.43 -1.66 5.07
C ILE A 67 8.46 -2.70 5.65
N MET A 68 8.17 -3.75 4.90
CA MET A 68 7.34 -4.86 5.37
C MET A 68 7.99 -5.59 6.56
N GLU A 69 9.26 -5.98 6.44
CA GLU A 69 9.99 -6.67 7.51
C GLU A 69 10.07 -5.84 8.80
N SER A 70 10.39 -4.55 8.69
CA SER A 70 10.52 -3.63 9.83
C SER A 70 9.21 -3.44 10.61
N ASN A 71 8.06 -3.65 9.94
CA ASN A 71 6.73 -3.45 10.53
C ASN A 71 5.95 -4.73 10.80
N ALA A 72 6.33 -5.87 10.20
CA ALA A 72 5.66 -7.16 10.39
C ALA A 72 5.58 -7.57 11.87
N GLY A 73 6.68 -7.39 12.61
CA GLY A 73 6.72 -7.68 14.05
C GLY A 73 5.74 -6.83 14.87
N LYS A 74 5.59 -5.55 14.50
CA LYS A 74 4.70 -4.60 15.18
C LYS A 74 3.23 -4.90 14.91
N VAL A 75 2.91 -5.28 13.67
CA VAL A 75 1.57 -5.70 13.28
C VAL A 75 1.19 -7.01 13.99
N ALA A 76 2.09 -7.99 14.01
CA ALA A 76 1.87 -9.27 14.67
C ALA A 76 1.66 -9.13 16.19
N SER A 77 2.37 -8.20 16.85
CA SER A 77 2.16 -7.92 18.28
C SER A 77 0.84 -7.21 18.57
N ALA A 78 0.38 -6.34 17.68
CA ALA A 78 -0.88 -5.61 17.85
C ALA A 78 -2.11 -6.52 17.66
N ALA A 79 -2.01 -7.53 16.80
CA ALA A 79 -3.10 -8.50 16.55
C ALA A 79 -3.32 -9.52 17.69
N ARG A 80 -2.42 -9.58 18.68
CA ARG A 80 -2.52 -10.48 19.85
C ARG A 80 -3.05 -9.81 21.11
N GLN A 81 -3.29 -8.49 21.06
CA GLN A 81 -3.93 -7.72 22.12
C GLN A 81 -5.43 -7.63 21.86
#